data_AF-R9KLS2-F1
#
_entry.id   AF-R9KLS2-F1
#
_cell.length_a   1.000
_cell.length_b   1.000
_cell.length_c   1.000
_cell.angle_alpha   90.00
_cell.angle_beta   90.00
_cell.angle_gamma   90.00
#
_symmetry.space_group_name_H-M   'P 1'
#
loop_
_entity.id
_entity.type
_entity.pdbx_description
1 polymer ?
#
loop_
_entity_poly.entity_id
_entity_poly.type
_entity_poly.pdbx_seq_one_letter_code
_entity_poly.pdbx_strand_id
1 'polypeptide(L)'
;MERLTKYSNDLIRNKAVNILRKLDSENGLNGDELAIISSFCFIERMENKELKKYEDLEEQGKLLKLPCAVGDTVYYADNEYYFTVLPVKVDEISIMESNAILYKCLLFDGNGDVETQFDFDKDDFGKTVFLTRQEAEDKLAEMEGKK
;
A
#
# COMPACT_ATOMS: atom_id res chain seq x y z
N MET A 1 10.90 -5.58 -4.46
CA MET A 1 10.57 -6.30 -3.21
C MET A 1 10.18 -7.72 -3.57
N GLU A 2 11.08 -8.68 -3.34
CA GLU A 2 10.74 -10.11 -3.46
C GLU A 2 9.71 -10.46 -2.39
N ARG A 3 8.54 -10.97 -2.80
CA ARG A 3 7.40 -11.22 -1.92
C ARG A 3 7.72 -12.40 -0.98
N LEU A 4 8.06 -12.10 0.27
CA LEU A 4 8.23 -13.06 1.38
C LEU A 4 7.01 -13.99 1.53
N THR A 5 5.82 -13.51 1.16
CA THR A 5 4.57 -14.28 1.17
C THR A 5 4.53 -15.40 0.13
N LYS A 6 5.15 -15.21 -1.05
CA LYS A 6 5.20 -16.25 -2.10
C LYS A 6 6.08 -17.43 -1.69
N TYR A 7 7.26 -17.14 -1.11
CA TYR A 7 8.21 -18.16 -0.68
C TYR A 7 7.69 -19.01 0.50
N SER A 8 7.04 -18.38 1.48
CA SER A 8 6.43 -19.09 2.61
C SER A 8 5.31 -20.03 2.15
N ASN A 9 4.45 -19.56 1.24
CA ASN A 9 3.34 -20.34 0.71
C ASN A 9 3.80 -21.51 -0.18
N ASP A 10 4.84 -21.33 -0.99
CA ASP A 10 5.41 -22.42 -1.80
C ASP A 10 6.14 -23.47 -0.94
N LEU A 11 6.81 -23.07 0.14
CA LEU A 11 7.45 -24.00 1.08
C LEU A 11 6.42 -24.85 1.84
N ILE A 12 5.34 -24.23 2.31
CA ILE A 12 4.22 -24.92 2.99
C ILE A 12 3.51 -25.86 2.01
N ARG A 13 3.22 -25.39 0.78
CA ARG A 13 2.64 -26.19 -0.31
C ARG A 13 3.48 -27.41 -0.65
N ASN A 14 4.80 -27.25 -0.79
CA ASN A 14 5.71 -28.35 -1.13
C ASN A 14 5.86 -29.36 0.02
N LYS A 15 5.86 -28.89 1.28
CA LYS A 15 5.82 -29.79 2.45
C LYS A 15 4.50 -30.56 2.52
N ALA A 16 3.36 -29.91 2.31
CA ALA A 16 2.05 -30.56 2.31
C ALA A 16 1.93 -31.63 1.20
N VAL A 17 2.37 -31.31 -0.02
CA VAL A 17 2.37 -32.27 -1.16
C VAL A 17 3.29 -33.47 -0.91
N ASN A 18 4.46 -33.27 -0.30
CA ASN A 18 5.36 -34.35 0.05
C ASN A 18 4.85 -35.22 1.21
N ILE A 19 4.13 -34.62 2.17
CA ILE A 19 3.44 -35.33 3.23
C ILE A 19 2.28 -36.15 2.66
N LEU A 20 1.47 -35.59 1.76
CA LEU A 20 0.40 -36.32 1.06
C LEU A 20 0.90 -37.53 0.26
N ARG A 21 2.02 -37.38 -0.47
CA ARG A 21 2.64 -38.49 -1.22
C ARG A 21 3.19 -39.60 -0.31
N LYS A 22 3.67 -39.25 0.88
CA LYS A 22 4.09 -40.22 1.91
C LYS A 22 2.90 -40.86 2.64
N LEU A 23 1.79 -40.13 2.82
CA LEU A 23 0.59 -40.60 3.51
C LEU A 23 -0.26 -41.56 2.65
N ASP A 24 -0.26 -41.39 1.32
CA ASP A 24 -0.93 -42.28 0.35
C ASP A 24 -0.30 -43.68 0.30
N SER A 25 0.98 -43.80 0.67
CA SER A 25 1.73 -45.06 0.59
C SER A 25 1.86 -45.82 1.92
N GLU A 26 1.64 -45.19 3.08
CA GLU A 26 2.03 -45.82 4.36
C GLU A 26 1.00 -45.83 5.53
N ASN A 27 -0.03 -44.96 5.63
CA ASN A 27 -0.65 -44.73 6.97
C ASN A 27 -2.19 -44.74 7.17
N GLY A 28 -3.03 -45.13 6.20
CA GLY A 28 -4.45 -45.40 6.50
C GLY A 28 -5.21 -44.26 7.22
N LEU A 29 -5.11 -43.04 6.70
CA LEU A 29 -5.84 -41.87 7.20
C LEU A 29 -7.34 -42.17 7.30
N ASN A 30 -7.97 -41.74 8.40
CA ASN A 30 -9.42 -41.88 8.55
C ASN A 30 -10.17 -40.75 7.82
N GLY A 31 -11.49 -40.91 7.65
CA GLY A 31 -12.32 -39.99 6.86
C GLY A 31 -12.29 -38.54 7.34
N ASP A 32 -12.10 -38.30 8.64
CA ASP A 32 -12.12 -36.96 9.22
C ASP A 32 -10.81 -36.20 8.94
N GLU A 33 -9.68 -36.91 8.95
CA GLU A 33 -8.37 -36.34 8.61
C GLU A 33 -8.31 -35.92 7.13
N LEU A 34 -8.89 -36.72 6.23
CA LEU A 34 -9.03 -36.35 4.82
C LEU A 34 -9.96 -35.14 4.62
N ALA A 35 -11.04 -35.04 5.39
CA ALA A 35 -11.98 -33.93 5.32
C ALA A 35 -11.35 -32.60 5.77
N ILE A 36 -10.55 -32.61 6.84
CA ILE A 36 -9.83 -31.43 7.34
C ILE A 36 -8.82 -30.93 6.30
N ILE A 37 -8.05 -31.84 5.70
CA ILE A 37 -7.03 -31.50 4.69
C ILE A 37 -7.69 -30.94 3.42
N SER A 38 -8.77 -31.57 2.94
CA SER A 38 -9.53 -31.08 1.80
C SER A 38 -10.08 -29.67 2.04
N SER A 39 -10.61 -29.42 3.25
CA SER A 39 -11.11 -28.11 3.65
C SER A 39 -10.01 -27.05 3.68
N PHE A 40 -8.84 -27.37 4.24
CA PHE A 40 -7.68 -26.46 4.27
C PHE A 40 -7.20 -26.12 2.84
N CYS A 41 -7.06 -27.12 1.97
CA CYS A 41 -6.68 -26.90 0.57
C CYS A 41 -7.72 -26.08 -0.22
N PHE A 42 -9.01 -26.22 0.12
CA PHE A 42 -10.08 -25.44 -0.49
C PHE A 42 -10.05 -23.97 -0.07
N ILE A 43 -9.86 -23.70 1.22
CA ILE A 43 -9.74 -22.34 1.77
C ILE A 43 -8.54 -21.61 1.15
N GLU A 44 -7.36 -22.27 1.11
CA GLU A 44 -6.15 -21.76 0.45
C GLU A 44 -6.40 -21.40 -1.03
N ARG A 45 -7.13 -22.26 -1.77
CA ARG A 45 -7.49 -21.97 -3.16
C ARG A 45 -8.44 -20.79 -3.31
N MET A 46 -9.33 -20.55 -2.33
CA MET A 46 -10.24 -19.41 -2.36
C MET A 46 -9.51 -18.10 -2.06
N GLU A 47 -8.65 -18.06 -1.04
CA GLU A 47 -7.85 -16.87 -0.72
C GLU A 47 -6.89 -16.50 -1.85
N ASN A 48 -6.35 -17.48 -2.58
CA ASN A 48 -5.46 -17.23 -3.72
C ASN A 48 -6.17 -16.61 -4.94
N LYS A 49 -7.48 -16.83 -5.13
CA LYS A 49 -8.19 -16.36 -6.34
C LYS A 49 -8.30 -14.85 -6.41
N GLU A 50 -8.65 -14.20 -5.31
CA GLU A 50 -8.74 -12.74 -5.27
C GLU A 50 -7.36 -12.11 -5.42
N LEU A 51 -6.34 -12.65 -4.73
CA LEU A 51 -4.97 -12.16 -4.88
C LEU A 51 -4.48 -12.27 -6.32
N LYS A 52 -4.71 -13.43 -6.96
CA LYS A 52 -4.33 -13.64 -8.35
C LYS A 52 -5.03 -12.67 -9.30
N LYS A 53 -6.31 -12.34 -9.05
CA LYS A 53 -7.03 -11.34 -9.83
C LYS A 53 -6.36 -9.96 -9.73
N TYR A 54 -5.93 -9.54 -8.54
CA TYR A 54 -5.20 -8.28 -8.38
C TYR A 54 -3.80 -8.33 -9.02
N GLU A 55 -3.09 -9.45 -8.93
CA GLU A 55 -1.80 -9.65 -9.61
C GLU A 55 -1.96 -9.55 -11.15
N ASP A 56 -2.95 -10.23 -11.71
CA ASP A 56 -3.25 -10.17 -13.15
C ASP A 56 -3.65 -8.74 -13.58
N LEU A 57 -4.40 -8.00 -12.75
CA LEU A 57 -4.74 -6.60 -13.01
C LEU A 57 -3.53 -5.67 -12.91
N GLU A 58 -2.59 -5.96 -11.99
CA GLU A 58 -1.33 -5.24 -11.85
C GLU A 58 -0.45 -5.41 -13.10
N GLU A 59 -0.30 -6.65 -13.58
CA GLU A 59 0.45 -6.99 -14.80
C GLU A 59 -0.18 -6.37 -16.06
N GLN A 60 -1.52 -6.28 -16.10
CA GLN A 60 -2.25 -5.61 -17.18
C GLN A 60 -2.22 -4.07 -17.08
N GLY A 61 -1.63 -3.49 -16.02
CA GLY A 61 -1.60 -2.05 -15.80
C GLY A 61 -2.97 -1.43 -15.50
N LYS A 62 -3.93 -2.22 -15.00
CA LYS A 62 -5.30 -1.78 -14.70
C LYS A 62 -5.49 -1.29 -13.26
N LEU A 63 -4.46 -1.40 -12.42
CA LEU A 63 -4.48 -0.88 -11.05
C LEU A 63 -3.99 0.57 -11.00
N LEU A 64 -4.76 1.41 -10.32
CA LEU A 64 -4.36 2.76 -10.01
C LEU A 64 -3.26 2.74 -8.94
N LYS A 65 -2.12 3.36 -9.24
CA LYS A 65 -1.02 3.54 -8.28
C LYS A 65 -1.10 4.94 -7.68
N LEU A 66 -1.32 4.98 -6.37
CA LEU A 66 -1.28 6.20 -5.56
C LEU A 66 0.14 6.37 -4.98
N PRO A 67 0.65 7.61 -4.82
CA PRO A 67 1.96 7.87 -4.24
C PRO A 67 2.00 7.60 -2.73
N CYS A 68 0.86 7.68 -2.05
CA CYS A 68 0.70 7.47 -0.62
C CYS A 68 -0.71 6.93 -0.28
N ALA A 69 -0.90 6.49 0.96
CA ALA A 69 -2.17 6.02 1.51
C ALA A 69 -2.80 7.04 2.47
N VAL A 70 -4.10 6.87 2.74
CA VAL A 70 -4.77 7.60 3.83
C VAL A 70 -4.10 7.26 5.16
N GLY A 71 -3.81 8.28 5.96
CA GLY A 71 -3.11 8.18 7.23
C GLY A 71 -1.61 8.44 7.13
N ASP A 72 -1.02 8.41 5.93
CA ASP A 72 0.40 8.75 5.74
C ASP A 72 0.66 10.24 6.02
N THR A 73 1.89 10.53 6.45
CA THR A 73 2.39 11.91 6.53
C THR A 73 3.19 12.22 5.27
N VAL A 74 2.80 13.28 4.58
CA VAL A 74 3.51 13.87 3.44
C VAL A 74 4.02 15.25 3.83
N TYR A 75 5.01 15.76 3.09
CA TYR A 75 5.71 16.99 3.43
C TYR A 75 5.44 18.04 2.36
N TYR A 76 4.72 19.08 2.74
CA TYR A 76 4.43 20.21 1.88
C TYR A 76 5.54 21.26 2.02
N ALA A 77 6.27 21.51 0.93
CA ALA A 77 7.27 22.56 0.83
C ALA A 77 6.56 23.89 0.52
N ASP A 78 6.04 24.54 1.56
CA ASP A 78 5.35 25.80 1.40
C ASP A 78 6.34 26.95 1.20
N ASN A 79 6.24 27.62 0.05
CA ASN A 79 7.09 28.74 -0.33
C ASN A 79 6.29 30.06 -0.48
N GLU A 80 5.04 30.08 -0.04
CA GLU A 80 4.13 31.23 -0.20
C GLU A 80 3.77 31.87 1.14
N TYR A 81 3.39 31.07 2.15
CA TYR A 81 2.82 31.58 3.41
C TYR A 81 3.77 31.46 4.60
N TYR A 82 4.12 30.24 4.95
CA TYR A 82 4.95 29.85 6.08
C TYR A 82 6.43 29.76 5.75
N PHE A 83 6.80 29.65 4.47
CA PHE A 83 8.19 29.50 4.01
C PHE A 83 8.93 28.37 4.75
N THR A 84 8.26 27.22 4.91
CA THR A 84 8.77 26.09 5.68
C THR A 84 8.20 24.78 5.16
N VAL A 85 8.78 23.67 5.60
CA VAL A 85 8.25 22.34 5.32
C VAL A 85 7.22 21.95 6.38
N LEU A 86 5.98 21.74 5.93
CA LEU A 86 4.85 21.39 6.78
C LEU A 86 4.57 19.87 6.69
N PRO A 87 4.59 19.14 7.82
CA PRO A 87 4.17 17.74 7.85
C PRO A 87 2.64 17.67 7.89
N VAL A 88 2.03 17.24 6.80
CA VAL A 88 0.57 17.14 6.67
C VAL A 88 0.16 15.68 6.55
N LYS A 89 -0.94 15.31 7.20
CA LYS A 89 -1.45 13.94 7.19
C LYS A 89 -2.55 13.79 6.15
N VAL A 90 -2.47 12.75 5.33
CA VAL A 90 -3.52 12.42 4.35
C VAL A 90 -4.76 11.93 5.10
N ASP A 91 -5.85 12.68 5.00
CA ASP A 91 -7.13 12.37 5.64
C ASP A 91 -8.08 11.66 4.67
N GLU A 92 -8.12 12.12 3.42
CA GLU A 92 -9.00 11.57 2.39
C GLU A 92 -8.30 11.55 1.03
N ILE A 93 -8.59 10.52 0.23
CA ILE A 93 -8.23 10.45 -1.19
C ILE A 93 -9.51 10.28 -1.98
N SER A 94 -9.86 11.27 -2.80
CA SER A 94 -11.10 11.30 -3.58
C SER A 94 -10.78 11.17 -5.06
N ILE A 95 -11.49 10.27 -5.76
CA ILE A 95 -11.40 10.13 -7.22
C ILE A 95 -12.62 10.85 -7.81
N MET A 96 -12.37 11.94 -8.51
CA MET A 96 -13.41 12.79 -9.11
C MET A 96 -13.96 12.16 -10.40
N GLU A 97 -15.13 12.61 -10.87
CA GLU A 97 -15.73 12.14 -12.14
C GLU A 97 -14.81 12.35 -13.35
N SER A 98 -13.91 13.35 -13.28
CA SER A 98 -12.89 13.63 -14.29
C SER A 98 -11.68 12.68 -14.27
N ASN A 99 -11.67 11.68 -13.38
CA ASN A 99 -10.52 10.85 -13.00
C ASN A 99 -9.36 11.64 -12.36
N ALA A 100 -9.59 12.89 -11.96
CA ALA A 100 -8.64 13.62 -11.12
C ALA A 100 -8.62 13.00 -9.73
N ILE A 101 -7.43 12.92 -9.13
CA ILE A 101 -7.25 12.43 -7.76
C ILE A 101 -6.95 13.62 -6.88
N LEU A 102 -7.76 13.81 -5.85
CA LEU A 102 -7.60 14.84 -4.85
C LEU A 102 -7.15 14.20 -3.53
N TYR A 103 -6.16 14.80 -2.90
CA TYR A 103 -5.62 14.43 -1.60
C TYR A 103 -5.97 15.54 -0.62
N LYS A 104 -6.85 15.23 0.32
CA LYS A 104 -7.19 16.13 1.41
C LYS A 104 -6.23 15.85 2.56
N CYS A 105 -5.46 16.85 2.93
CA CYS A 105 -4.39 16.74 3.91
C CYS A 105 -4.61 17.70 5.08
N LEU A 106 -4.34 17.25 6.29
CA LEU A 106 -4.53 18.01 7.51
C LEU A 106 -3.19 18.31 8.18
N LEU A 107 -2.98 19.58 8.51
CA LEU A 107 -1.96 20.01 9.45
C LEU A 107 -2.57 20.04 10.84
N PHE A 108 -1.87 19.46 11.81
CA PHE A 108 -2.28 19.44 13.20
C PHE A 108 -1.41 20.37 14.04
N ASP A 109 -2.03 21.06 14.99
CA ASP A 109 -1.31 21.89 15.95
C ASP A 109 -0.61 21.05 17.04
N GLY A 110 0.05 21.73 17.98
CA GLY A 110 0.73 21.07 19.10
C GLY A 110 -0.20 20.33 20.08
N ASN A 111 -1.51 20.57 20.02
CA ASN A 111 -2.52 19.90 20.84
C ASN A 111 -3.17 18.70 20.13
N GLY A 112 -2.89 18.53 18.84
CA GLY A 112 -3.49 17.50 17.99
C GLY A 112 -4.83 17.91 17.38
N ASP A 113 -5.20 19.19 17.45
CA ASP A 113 -6.35 19.75 16.75
C ASP A 113 -5.98 20.12 15.30
N VAL A 114 -6.96 20.10 14.40
CA VAL A 114 -6.73 20.48 13.00
C VAL A 114 -6.46 21.99 12.92
N GLU A 115 -5.23 22.35 12.57
CA GLU A 115 -4.81 23.74 12.39
C GLU A 115 -5.22 24.26 11.01
N THR A 116 -4.96 23.48 9.96
CA THR A 116 -5.20 23.87 8.57
C THR A 116 -5.45 22.64 7.70
N GLN A 117 -6.24 22.81 6.66
CA GLN A 117 -6.45 21.80 5.62
C GLN A 117 -5.83 22.28 4.30
N PHE A 118 -5.18 21.36 3.60
CA PHE A 118 -4.66 21.54 2.26
C PHE A 118 -5.28 20.51 1.33
N ASP A 119 -5.55 20.92 0.09
CA ASP A 119 -6.00 20.03 -0.96
C ASP A 119 -4.92 19.99 -2.04
N PHE A 120 -4.44 18.79 -2.37
CA PHE A 120 -3.41 18.58 -3.40
C PHE A 120 -3.95 17.67 -4.49
N ASP A 121 -3.47 17.86 -5.71
CA ASP A 121 -3.67 16.90 -6.78
C ASP A 121 -2.48 15.93 -6.88
N LYS A 122 -2.60 14.94 -7.77
CA LYS A 122 -1.52 13.98 -8.02
C LYS A 122 -0.26 14.64 -8.59
N ASP A 123 -0.41 15.72 -9.34
CA ASP A 123 0.67 16.39 -10.05
C ASP A 123 1.47 17.35 -9.16
N ASP A 124 0.97 17.66 -7.96
CA ASP A 124 1.69 18.37 -6.89
C ASP A 124 2.81 17.51 -6.26
N PHE A 125 2.65 16.18 -6.28
CA PHE A 125 3.67 15.26 -5.78
C PHE A 125 4.96 15.35 -6.61
N GLY A 126 6.08 15.57 -5.92
CA GLY A 126 7.39 15.80 -6.52
C GLY A 126 7.64 17.24 -6.99
N LYS A 127 6.66 18.14 -6.88
CA LYS A 127 6.82 19.58 -7.17
C LYS A 127 6.80 20.41 -5.89
N THR A 128 5.74 20.26 -5.10
CA THR A 128 5.47 21.00 -3.87
C THR A 128 5.18 20.05 -2.70
N VAL A 129 4.71 18.83 -2.97
CA VAL A 129 4.44 17.80 -1.96
C VAL A 129 5.40 16.61 -2.13
N PHE A 130 5.96 16.12 -1.03
CA PHE A 130 6.98 15.06 -1.05
C PHE A 130 6.70 13.97 -0.02
N LEU A 131 7.17 12.75 -0.29
CA LEU A 131 7.01 11.61 0.63
C LEU A 131 8.02 11.67 1.78
N THR A 132 9.12 12.40 1.60
CA THR A 132 10.14 12.58 2.63
C THR A 132 10.36 14.05 2.96
N ARG A 133 10.70 14.30 4.22
CA ARG A 133 11.03 15.65 4.69
C ARG A 133 12.24 16.24 3.96
N GLN A 134 13.27 15.42 3.74
CA GLN A 134 14.50 15.85 3.09
C GLN A 134 14.23 16.35 1.66
N GLU A 135 13.44 15.62 0.86
CA GLU A 135 13.09 16.06 -0.49
C GLU A 135 12.33 17.39 -0.49
N ALA A 136 11.44 17.60 0.49
CA ALA A 136 10.72 18.88 0.64
C ALA A 136 11.67 20.02 1.05
N GLU A 137 12.60 19.79 1.97
CA GLU A 137 13.58 20.79 2.43
C GLU A 137 14.54 21.18 1.30
N ASP A 138 15.05 20.20 0.55
CA ASP A 138 15.90 20.42 -0.62
C ASP A 138 15.18 21.26 -1.68
N LYS A 139 13.89 20.97 -1.91
CA LYS A 139 13.08 21.71 -2.86
C LYS A 139 12.81 23.15 -2.41
N LEU A 140 12.48 23.34 -1.14
CA LEU A 140 12.23 24.66 -0.57
C LEU A 140 13.48 25.54 -0.68
N ALA A 141 14.66 24.99 -0.35
CA ALA A 141 15.94 25.69 -0.51
C ALA A 141 16.25 26.05 -1.98
N GLU A 142 15.93 25.18 -2.94
CA GLU A 142 16.05 25.47 -4.38
C GLU A 142 15.17 26.67 -4.79
N MET A 143 13.97 26.78 -4.21
CA MET A 143 13.03 27.87 -4.49
C MET A 143 13.49 29.20 -3.85
N GLU A 144 14.07 29.16 -2.66
CA GLU A 144 14.63 30.34 -1.98
C GLU A 144 15.87 30.89 -2.69
N GLY A 145 16.76 30.03 -3.18
CA GLY A 145 17.96 30.44 -3.91
C GLY A 145 17.72 31.05 -5.30
N LYS A 146 16.48 31.02 -5.80
CA LYS A 146 16.06 31.60 -7.10
C LYS A 146 15.35 32.95 -6.98
N LYS A 147 15.11 33.45 -5.76
CA LYS A 147 14.52 34.77 -5.52
C LYS A 147 15.57 35.88 -5.61
#